data_AF-A0AAV1Y8R3-F1
#
_entry.id   AF-A0AAV1Y8R3-F1
#
_cell.length_a   1.000
_cell.length_b   1.000
_cell.length_c   1.000
_cell.angle_alpha   90.00
_cell.angle_beta   90.00
_cell.angle_gamma   90.00
#
_symmetry.space_group_name_H-M   'P 1'
#
loop_
_entity.id
_entity.type
_entity.pdbx_description
1 polymer ?
#
loop_
_entity_poly.entity_id
_entity_poly.type
_entity_poly.pdbx_seq_one_letter_code
_entity_poly.pdbx_strand_id
1 'polypeptide(L)'
;MKESFISEANELRLGITLTVTFAVISISTAISAYVFKRKSNALNSKIRELEASLKSSIDKCVSERQGRIRAQQALRKELTQPKSENLKLAYYPMSPIGTIHSCFSTRNGTPRQPLLVPLARASLVFNTTRVPPASLEGLAEYSHCWILYIFHLNTDLEKLWKHPSQSGFKAKVRVPRLKGGKMGVFATRSPHRPCPIGLTVAKIEAVHENMMLLSGVDLVDGTPVLDVKPYVPYCDSIKEAAVPNWLTEDNLLTVTSVSFSGDFSSALENCWTIAEKKSLYASPAEFQSLIKQVLSWDIRSLSQRNRPHDAISKKENDEPLPNTSDVDEHQDETAFEHEREQNSLNSNEVIYHLILDGLNISYKIDQDGNVIVENVSNPVTFDNSSNSCNYLTWKDKLQ
;
A
#
# COMPACT_ATOMS: atom_id res chain seq x y z
N MET A 1 -79.36 -112.19 17.80
CA MET A 1 -77.98 -111.76 18.16
C MET A 1 -77.29 -110.90 17.10
N LYS A 2 -77.84 -110.71 15.88
CA LYS A 2 -77.24 -109.84 14.83
C LYS A 2 -77.82 -108.41 14.75
N GLU A 3 -79.05 -108.16 15.23
CA GLU A 3 -79.69 -106.84 15.14
C GLU A 3 -79.29 -105.86 16.25
N SER A 4 -78.92 -106.33 17.45
CA SER A 4 -78.45 -105.43 18.52
C SER A 4 -77.09 -104.79 18.21
N PHE A 5 -76.21 -105.52 17.50
CA PHE A 5 -74.89 -105.03 17.12
C PHE A 5 -74.92 -103.91 16.05
N ILE A 6 -75.98 -103.82 15.24
CA ILE A 6 -76.09 -102.80 14.17
C ILE A 6 -76.61 -101.47 14.73
N SER A 7 -77.55 -101.51 15.68
CA SER A 7 -78.07 -100.32 16.36
C SER A 7 -76.99 -99.63 17.19
N GLU A 8 -76.22 -100.41 17.93
CA GLU A 8 -75.13 -99.92 18.78
C GLU A 8 -74.00 -99.29 17.94
N ALA A 9 -73.69 -99.86 16.77
CA ALA A 9 -72.70 -99.31 15.84
C ALA A 9 -73.14 -97.98 15.18
N ASN A 10 -74.43 -97.79 14.92
CA ASN A 10 -74.95 -96.54 14.34
C ASN A 10 -75.03 -95.40 15.36
N GLU A 11 -75.42 -95.67 16.61
CA GLU A 11 -75.34 -94.66 17.68
C GLU A 11 -73.89 -94.26 17.98
N LEU A 12 -72.95 -95.22 17.97
CA LEU A 12 -71.53 -94.93 18.12
C LEU A 12 -71.02 -94.05 16.97
N ARG A 13 -71.40 -94.34 15.71
CA ARG A 13 -71.04 -93.53 14.54
C ARG A 13 -71.65 -92.13 14.57
N LEU A 14 -72.91 -91.98 14.99
CA LEU A 14 -73.56 -90.67 15.12
C LEU A 14 -72.92 -89.84 16.23
N GLY A 15 -72.61 -90.44 17.38
CA GLY A 15 -71.88 -89.81 18.49
C GLY A 15 -70.46 -89.39 18.10
N ILE A 16 -69.73 -90.22 17.36
CA ILE A 16 -68.40 -89.89 16.82
C ILE A 16 -68.51 -88.74 15.79
N THR A 17 -69.53 -88.74 14.92
CA THR A 17 -69.72 -87.68 13.93
C THR A 17 -70.11 -86.35 14.60
N LEU A 18 -70.98 -86.39 15.61
CA LEU A 18 -71.36 -85.20 16.39
C LEU A 18 -70.15 -84.64 17.15
N THR A 19 -69.38 -85.48 17.83
CA THR A 19 -68.18 -85.04 18.57
C THR A 19 -67.09 -84.49 17.65
N VAL A 20 -66.88 -85.09 16.48
CA VAL A 20 -65.96 -84.57 15.47
C VAL A 20 -66.44 -83.23 14.91
N THR A 21 -67.74 -83.07 14.60
CA THR A 21 -68.28 -81.78 14.12
C THR A 21 -68.21 -80.68 15.19
N PHE A 22 -68.55 -80.96 16.45
CA PHE A 22 -68.38 -80.02 17.56
C PHE A 22 -66.90 -79.64 17.77
N ALA A 23 -65.98 -80.60 17.65
CA ALA A 23 -64.54 -80.35 17.75
C ALA A 23 -64.04 -79.47 16.58
N VAL A 24 -64.48 -79.72 15.35
CA VAL A 24 -64.13 -78.91 14.17
C VAL A 24 -64.68 -77.47 14.28
N ILE A 25 -65.91 -77.30 14.77
CA ILE A 25 -66.49 -75.97 15.03
C ILE A 25 -65.71 -75.25 16.15
N SER A 26 -65.32 -75.95 17.20
CA SER A 26 -64.53 -75.39 18.31
C SER A 26 -63.12 -74.98 17.86
N ILE A 27 -62.47 -75.80 17.03
CA ILE A 27 -61.17 -75.48 16.44
C ILE A 27 -61.29 -74.31 15.46
N SER A 28 -62.31 -74.28 14.60
CA SER A 28 -62.54 -73.19 13.64
C SER A 28 -62.82 -71.86 14.34
N THR A 29 -63.65 -71.86 15.39
CA THR A 29 -63.92 -70.68 16.21
C THR A 29 -62.68 -70.20 16.97
N ALA A 30 -61.87 -71.12 17.51
CA ALA A 30 -60.60 -70.79 18.17
C ALA A 30 -59.57 -70.19 17.19
N ILE A 31 -59.44 -70.74 15.99
CA ILE A 31 -58.57 -70.21 14.92
C ILE A 31 -59.07 -68.82 14.49
N SER A 32 -60.38 -68.66 14.28
CA SER A 32 -60.96 -67.38 13.88
C SER A 32 -60.76 -66.30 14.96
N ALA A 33 -60.96 -66.66 16.24
CA ALA A 33 -60.69 -65.78 17.37
C ALA A 33 -59.19 -65.43 17.49
N TYR A 34 -58.29 -66.38 17.24
CA TYR A 34 -56.85 -66.14 17.21
C TYR A 34 -56.44 -65.19 16.08
N VAL A 35 -56.97 -65.39 14.87
CA VAL A 35 -56.73 -64.51 13.72
C VAL A 35 -57.29 -63.11 13.98
N PHE A 36 -58.49 -63.00 14.56
CA PHE A 36 -59.09 -61.72 14.93
C PHE A 36 -58.25 -61.01 15.99
N LYS A 37 -57.80 -61.71 17.04
CA LYS A 37 -56.91 -61.14 18.07
C LYS A 37 -55.58 -60.68 17.48
N ARG A 38 -54.99 -61.45 16.56
CA ARG A 38 -53.75 -61.07 15.87
C ARG A 38 -53.95 -59.83 14.98
N LYS A 39 -55.04 -59.78 14.21
CA LYS A 39 -55.39 -58.61 13.38
C LYS A 39 -55.69 -57.38 14.24
N SER A 40 -56.42 -57.53 15.34
CA SER A 40 -56.70 -56.46 16.30
C SER A 40 -55.41 -55.91 16.92
N ASN A 41 -54.51 -56.78 17.35
CA ASN A 41 -53.20 -56.38 17.86
C ASN A 41 -52.36 -55.65 16.81
N ALA A 42 -52.35 -56.13 15.57
CA ALA A 42 -51.64 -55.48 14.46
C ALA A 42 -52.26 -54.13 14.05
N LEU A 43 -53.58 -53.99 14.17
CA LEU A 43 -54.26 -52.72 13.93
C LEU A 43 -53.97 -51.73 15.06
N ASN A 44 -54.01 -52.17 16.30
CA ASN A 44 -53.65 -51.37 17.46
C ASN A 44 -52.18 -50.92 17.43
N SER A 45 -51.27 -51.76 16.96
CA SER A 45 -49.87 -51.35 16.79
C SER A 45 -49.72 -50.29 15.69
N LYS A 46 -50.43 -50.43 14.56
CA LYS A 46 -50.45 -49.41 13.49
C LYS A 46 -51.07 -48.09 13.94
N ILE A 47 -52.14 -48.13 14.74
CA ILE A 47 -52.75 -46.92 15.31
C ILE A 47 -51.74 -46.19 16.18
N ARG A 48 -51.04 -46.90 17.09
CA ARG A 48 -50.00 -46.29 17.93
C ARG A 48 -48.85 -45.71 17.11
N GLU A 49 -48.44 -46.40 16.05
CA GLU A 49 -47.39 -45.93 15.15
C GLU A 49 -47.81 -44.66 14.39
N LEU A 50 -49.04 -44.63 13.88
CA LEU A 50 -49.62 -43.46 13.21
C LEU A 50 -49.81 -42.29 14.17
N GLU A 51 -50.26 -42.52 15.40
CA GLU A 51 -50.36 -41.50 16.45
C GLU A 51 -48.98 -40.92 16.80
N ALA A 52 -47.95 -41.77 16.93
CA ALA A 52 -46.58 -41.33 17.16
C ALA A 52 -46.02 -40.54 15.98
N SER A 53 -46.29 -40.97 14.75
CA SER A 53 -45.87 -40.30 13.52
C SER A 53 -46.56 -38.95 13.35
N LEU A 54 -47.87 -38.89 13.62
CA LEU A 54 -48.66 -37.65 13.61
C LEU A 54 -48.15 -36.66 14.66
N LYS A 55 -47.89 -37.13 15.88
CA LYS A 55 -47.29 -36.30 16.94
C LYS A 55 -45.93 -35.75 16.52
N SER A 56 -45.06 -36.59 15.97
CA SER A 56 -43.76 -36.17 15.43
C SER A 56 -43.90 -35.13 14.31
N SER A 57 -44.88 -35.32 13.41
CA SER A 57 -45.14 -34.38 12.31
C SER A 57 -45.66 -33.03 12.82
N ILE A 58 -46.53 -33.02 13.84
CA ILE A 58 -47.01 -31.80 14.50
C ILE A 58 -45.85 -31.10 15.19
N ASP A 59 -45.01 -31.82 15.94
CA ASP A 59 -43.85 -31.25 16.64
C ASP A 59 -42.83 -30.66 15.65
N LYS A 60 -42.61 -31.30 14.50
CA LYS A 60 -41.81 -30.75 13.40
C LYS A 60 -42.44 -29.47 12.83
N CYS A 61 -43.74 -29.47 12.57
CA CYS A 61 -44.45 -28.31 12.05
C CYS A 61 -44.43 -27.12 13.05
N VAL A 62 -44.54 -27.41 14.35
CA VAL A 62 -44.42 -26.40 15.43
C VAL A 62 -42.98 -25.88 15.51
N SER A 63 -41.98 -26.76 15.41
CA SER A 63 -40.56 -26.39 15.41
C SER A 63 -40.20 -25.53 14.20
N GLU A 64 -40.71 -25.89 13.02
CA GLU A 64 -40.54 -25.11 11.79
C GLU A 64 -41.24 -23.75 11.90
N ARG A 65 -42.48 -23.70 12.44
CA ARG A 65 -43.19 -22.45 12.70
C ARG A 65 -42.44 -21.56 13.69
N GLN A 66 -41.90 -22.14 14.76
CA GLN A 66 -41.04 -21.41 15.72
C GLN A 66 -39.75 -20.92 15.06
N GLY A 67 -39.12 -21.73 14.20
CA GLY A 67 -37.96 -21.33 13.41
C GLY A 67 -38.26 -20.15 12.48
N ARG A 68 -39.38 -20.21 11.76
CA ARG A 68 -39.86 -19.11 10.89
C ARG A 68 -40.20 -17.85 11.70
N ILE A 69 -40.86 -17.98 12.85
CA ILE A 69 -41.16 -16.85 13.73
C ILE A 69 -39.87 -16.24 14.28
N ARG A 70 -38.90 -17.04 14.74
CA ARG A 70 -37.59 -16.55 15.20
C ARG A 70 -36.82 -15.87 14.08
N ALA A 71 -36.80 -16.43 12.88
CA ALA A 71 -36.17 -15.83 11.71
C ALA A 71 -36.86 -14.50 11.32
N GLN A 72 -38.19 -14.45 11.35
CA GLN A 72 -38.95 -13.25 11.06
C GLN A 72 -38.80 -12.18 12.16
N GLN A 73 -38.71 -12.58 13.43
CA GLN A 73 -38.39 -11.70 14.56
C GLN A 73 -36.95 -11.20 14.50
N ALA A 74 -35.99 -12.04 14.09
CA ALA A 74 -34.60 -11.64 13.86
C ALA A 74 -34.51 -10.64 12.70
N LEU A 75 -35.18 -10.90 11.58
CA LEU A 75 -35.25 -9.99 10.44
C LEU A 75 -35.95 -8.67 10.82
N ARG A 76 -37.06 -8.72 11.56
CA ARG A 76 -37.72 -7.51 12.08
C ARG A 76 -36.80 -6.76 13.03
N LYS A 77 -36.07 -7.45 13.91
CA LYS A 77 -35.08 -6.86 14.82
C LYS A 77 -33.91 -6.22 14.05
N GLU A 78 -33.45 -6.81 12.94
CA GLU A 78 -32.46 -6.20 12.04
C GLU A 78 -33.03 -4.97 11.29
N LEU A 79 -34.29 -5.02 10.87
CA LEU A 79 -34.97 -3.91 10.19
C LEU A 79 -35.34 -2.76 11.15
N THR A 80 -35.62 -3.05 12.43
CA THR A 80 -35.97 -2.07 13.47
C THR A 80 -34.79 -1.66 14.33
N GLN A 81 -33.67 -2.40 14.30
CA GLN A 81 -32.41 -1.81 14.72
C GLN A 81 -32.25 -0.55 13.85
N PRO A 82 -31.94 0.62 14.44
CA PRO A 82 -31.45 1.71 13.60
C PRO A 82 -30.33 1.07 12.80
N LYS A 83 -30.41 1.11 11.46
CA LYS A 83 -29.28 0.76 10.60
C LYS A 83 -28.10 1.39 11.30
N SER A 84 -27.27 0.58 11.97
CA SER A 84 -25.99 1.04 12.48
C SER A 84 -25.43 1.73 11.27
N GLU A 85 -25.25 3.04 11.45
CA GLU A 85 -25.09 3.98 10.37
C GLU A 85 -24.19 3.29 9.34
N ASN A 86 -24.54 3.39 8.06
CA ASN A 86 -23.48 3.48 7.09
C ASN A 86 -22.58 4.60 7.62
N LEU A 87 -21.61 4.25 8.46
CA LEU A 87 -20.36 4.95 8.60
C LEU A 87 -19.81 4.79 7.19
N LYS A 88 -20.28 5.67 6.30
CA LYS A 88 -19.52 6.05 5.13
C LYS A 88 -18.16 6.29 5.72
N LEU A 89 -17.23 5.37 5.48
CA LEU A 89 -15.85 5.58 5.88
C LEU A 89 -15.50 6.94 5.27
N ALA A 90 -15.36 7.96 6.12
CA ALA A 90 -15.01 9.30 5.67
C ALA A 90 -13.57 9.32 5.14
N TYR A 91 -12.83 8.21 5.32
CA TYR A 91 -11.45 8.00 4.96
C TYR A 91 -11.26 6.57 4.48
N TYR A 92 -10.41 6.35 3.48
CA TYR A 92 -10.04 5.00 3.02
C TYR A 92 -8.63 4.69 3.53
N PRO A 93 -8.47 3.71 4.44
CA PRO A 93 -7.15 3.39 4.97
C PRO A 93 -6.29 2.79 3.84
N MET A 94 -5.12 3.38 3.63
CA MET A 94 -4.11 2.85 2.71
C MET A 94 -2.85 2.49 3.49
N SER A 95 -2.32 1.30 3.23
CA SER A 95 -1.08 0.80 3.83
C SER A 95 0.00 0.69 2.76
N PRO A 96 1.24 1.15 3.02
CA PRO A 96 2.31 1.04 2.04
C PRO A 96 2.62 -0.41 1.62
N ILE A 97 2.69 -0.68 0.33
CA ILE A 97 3.00 -2.00 -0.23
C ILE A 97 4.51 -2.27 -0.33
N GLY A 98 5.33 -1.22 -0.22
CA GLY A 98 6.78 -1.31 -0.27
C GLY A 98 7.44 0.01 0.15
N THR A 99 8.77 -0.01 0.18
CA THR A 99 9.60 1.14 0.55
C THR A 99 10.67 1.36 -0.51
N ILE A 100 10.94 2.62 -0.81
CA ILE A 100 11.99 3.04 -1.73
C ILE A 100 13.34 3.13 -1.01
N HIS A 101 14.37 2.54 -1.61
CA HIS A 101 15.77 2.81 -1.34
C HIS A 101 16.35 3.64 -2.48
N SER A 102 16.65 4.91 -2.24
CA SER A 102 16.96 5.88 -3.29
C SER A 102 18.38 6.41 -3.19
N CYS A 103 18.97 6.81 -4.33
CA CYS A 103 20.19 7.60 -4.33
C CYS A 103 20.01 9.00 -3.69
N PHE A 104 18.79 9.46 -3.41
CA PHE A 104 18.54 10.72 -2.72
C PHE A 104 18.21 10.51 -1.24
N SER A 105 19.16 10.77 -0.34
CA SER A 105 18.93 10.62 1.11
C SER A 105 18.11 11.76 1.72
N THR A 106 18.01 12.91 1.04
CA THR A 106 17.28 14.08 1.53
C THR A 106 16.44 14.69 0.42
N ARG A 107 15.45 15.51 0.79
CA ARG A 107 14.63 16.27 -0.17
C ARG A 107 15.47 17.22 -1.02
N ASN A 108 16.56 17.77 -0.48
CA ASN A 108 17.44 18.67 -1.21
C ASN A 108 18.23 17.86 -2.26
N GLY A 109 18.25 18.35 -3.49
CA GLY A 109 18.86 17.62 -4.62
C GLY A 109 17.96 16.56 -5.28
N THR A 110 16.86 16.14 -4.64
CA THR A 110 15.87 15.28 -5.30
C THR A 110 15.22 16.06 -6.45
N PRO A 111 15.11 15.48 -7.66
CA PRO A 111 14.47 16.13 -8.80
C PRO A 111 13.07 16.62 -8.47
N ARG A 112 12.69 17.77 -9.05
CA ARG A 112 11.36 18.35 -8.80
C ARG A 112 10.24 17.62 -9.54
N GLN A 113 10.60 16.84 -10.57
CA GLN A 113 9.71 16.11 -11.46
C GLN A 113 10.45 14.83 -11.93
N PRO A 114 9.72 13.78 -12.31
CA PRO A 114 10.32 12.55 -12.79
C PRO A 114 11.06 12.75 -14.12
N LEU A 115 12.00 11.84 -14.41
CA LEU A 115 12.77 11.75 -15.65
C LEU A 115 13.69 12.95 -15.97
N LEU A 116 13.71 14.02 -15.15
CA LEU A 116 14.66 15.14 -15.31
C LEU A 116 16.11 14.72 -15.13
N VAL A 117 16.33 13.71 -14.29
CA VAL A 117 17.64 13.08 -14.06
C VAL A 117 17.49 11.58 -14.38
N PRO A 118 17.65 11.18 -15.65
CA PRO A 118 17.47 9.78 -16.06
C PRO A 118 18.35 8.79 -15.29
N LEU A 119 19.55 9.20 -14.87
CA LEU A 119 20.44 8.33 -14.09
C LEU A 119 20.03 8.16 -12.62
N ALA A 120 19.06 8.93 -12.11
CA ALA A 120 18.63 8.80 -10.74
C ALA A 120 18.00 7.42 -10.49
N ARG A 121 18.67 6.58 -9.70
CA ARG A 121 18.22 5.21 -9.40
C ARG A 121 17.59 5.08 -8.03
N ALA A 122 16.65 4.14 -7.94
CA ALA A 122 16.12 3.64 -6.68
C ALA A 122 15.73 2.16 -6.78
N SER A 123 15.80 1.44 -5.66
CA SER A 123 15.25 0.10 -5.51
C SER A 123 13.94 0.17 -4.72
N LEU A 124 12.84 -0.31 -5.29
CA LEU A 124 11.59 -0.51 -4.57
C LEU A 124 11.58 -1.93 -3.98
N VAL A 125 11.54 -2.03 -2.66
CA VAL A 125 11.41 -3.30 -1.93
C VAL A 125 9.97 -3.48 -1.47
N PHE A 126 9.30 -4.50 -1.99
CA PHE A 126 7.93 -4.83 -1.63
C PHE A 126 7.87 -5.58 -0.30
N ASN A 127 6.86 -5.25 0.50
CA ASN A 127 6.55 -5.98 1.73
C ASN A 127 5.84 -7.30 1.36
N THR A 128 6.58 -8.41 1.48
CA THR A 128 6.11 -9.76 1.11
C THR A 128 4.90 -10.24 1.90
N THR A 129 4.65 -9.69 3.09
CA THR A 129 3.44 -10.00 3.87
C THR A 129 2.15 -9.43 3.24
N ARG A 130 2.28 -8.39 2.41
CA ARG A 130 1.17 -7.73 1.72
C ARG A 130 1.16 -8.00 0.22
N VAL A 131 2.35 -8.12 -0.39
CA VAL A 131 2.53 -8.32 -1.82
C VAL A 131 3.29 -9.62 -2.04
N PRO A 132 2.60 -10.72 -2.38
CA PRO A 132 3.26 -11.95 -2.81
C PRO A 132 4.15 -11.68 -4.04
N PRO A 133 5.35 -12.28 -4.16
CA PRO A 133 6.24 -12.06 -5.29
C PRO A 133 5.62 -12.32 -6.67
N ALA A 134 4.67 -13.26 -6.76
CA ALA A 134 3.92 -13.55 -7.98
C ALA A 134 3.14 -12.33 -8.52
N SER A 135 2.82 -11.34 -7.69
CA SER A 135 2.19 -10.08 -8.11
C SER A 135 3.07 -9.23 -9.03
N LEU A 136 4.38 -9.52 -9.13
CA LEU A 136 5.33 -8.82 -10.00
C LEU A 136 5.56 -9.52 -11.34
N GLU A 137 4.95 -10.69 -11.57
CA GLU A 137 5.06 -11.42 -12.83
C GLU A 137 4.60 -10.57 -14.02
N GLY A 138 5.36 -10.60 -15.13
CA GLY A 138 5.11 -9.81 -16.33
C GLY A 138 5.51 -8.33 -16.23
N LEU A 139 5.85 -7.81 -15.04
CA LEU A 139 6.20 -6.40 -14.89
C LEU A 139 7.50 -6.03 -15.61
N ALA A 140 8.44 -6.96 -15.71
CA ALA A 140 9.71 -6.78 -16.45
C ALA A 140 9.51 -6.61 -17.97
N GLU A 141 8.33 -6.91 -18.52
CA GLU A 141 8.01 -6.68 -19.94
C GLU A 141 7.71 -5.21 -20.25
N TYR A 142 7.47 -4.39 -19.23
CA TYR A 142 7.23 -2.96 -19.36
C TYR A 142 8.53 -2.18 -19.16
N SER A 143 8.76 -1.19 -20.01
CA SER A 143 9.90 -0.27 -19.84
C SER A 143 9.69 0.75 -18.73
N HIS A 144 8.43 1.10 -18.42
CA HIS A 144 8.09 2.16 -17.47
C HIS A 144 6.88 1.78 -16.63
N CYS A 145 6.79 2.36 -15.44
CA CYS A 145 5.65 2.25 -14.54
C CYS A 145 5.28 3.58 -13.90
N TRP A 146 4.02 3.69 -13.51
CA TRP A 146 3.54 4.66 -12.53
C TRP A 146 3.75 4.12 -11.13
N ILE A 147 4.21 4.98 -10.23
CA ILE A 147 4.32 4.69 -8.81
C ILE A 147 3.53 5.75 -8.03
N LEU A 148 2.60 5.28 -7.21
CA LEU A 148 1.89 6.10 -6.24
C LEU A 148 2.59 5.99 -4.90
N TYR A 149 2.92 7.12 -4.27
CA TYR A 149 3.71 7.15 -3.05
C TYR A 149 3.26 8.24 -2.09
N ILE A 150 3.82 8.26 -0.88
CA ILE A 150 3.50 9.27 0.16
C ILE A 150 4.65 10.26 0.31
N PHE A 151 4.35 11.56 0.31
CA PHE A 151 5.29 12.64 0.65
C PHE A 151 5.61 12.70 2.15
N HIS A 152 6.25 11.64 2.65
CA HIS A 152 6.48 11.39 4.06
C HIS A 152 7.39 12.41 4.77
N LEU A 153 8.22 13.16 4.05
CA LEU A 153 9.12 14.20 4.61
C LEU A 153 8.61 15.64 4.41
N ASN A 154 7.46 15.84 3.78
CA ASN A 154 6.95 17.18 3.45
C ASN A 154 5.74 17.59 4.27
N THR A 155 5.10 16.64 4.93
CA THR A 155 3.90 16.89 5.70
C THR A 155 3.99 16.16 7.02
N ASP A 156 3.59 16.83 8.10
CA ASP A 156 3.32 16.16 9.36
C ASP A 156 2.09 15.26 9.16
N LEU A 157 2.36 13.99 8.79
CA LEU A 157 1.34 12.99 8.49
C LEU A 157 0.47 12.73 9.71
N GLU A 158 1.03 12.84 10.92
CA GLU A 158 0.30 12.64 12.16
C GLU A 158 -0.75 13.72 12.34
N LYS A 159 -0.35 15.00 12.23
CA LYS A 159 -1.27 16.13 12.31
C LYS A 159 -2.32 16.10 11.19
N LEU A 160 -1.92 15.73 9.97
CA LEU A 160 -2.81 15.67 8.82
C LEU A 160 -3.88 14.58 8.96
N TRP A 161 -3.51 13.39 9.40
CA TRP A 161 -4.43 12.23 9.45
C TRP A 161 -5.20 12.11 10.76
N LYS A 162 -4.62 12.50 11.92
CA LYS A 162 -5.33 12.43 13.20
C LYS A 162 -6.29 13.60 13.40
N HIS A 163 -5.96 14.79 12.88
CA HIS A 163 -6.73 16.01 13.08
C HIS A 163 -6.94 16.83 11.80
N PRO A 164 -7.58 16.26 10.75
CA PRO A 164 -7.70 16.91 9.44
C PRO A 164 -8.42 18.27 9.51
N SER A 165 -9.42 18.42 10.37
CA SER A 165 -10.17 19.68 10.58
C SER A 165 -9.39 20.76 11.34
N GLN A 166 -8.33 20.39 12.06
CA GLN A 166 -7.44 21.33 12.78
C GLN A 166 -6.11 21.53 12.04
N SER A 167 -5.80 20.70 11.05
CA SER A 167 -4.73 20.94 10.10
C SER A 167 -5.15 22.12 9.22
N GLY A 168 -4.63 23.31 9.50
CA GLY A 168 -4.90 24.51 8.70
C GLY A 168 -4.37 24.31 7.27
N PHE A 169 -5.19 23.75 6.39
CA PHE A 169 -4.80 23.44 5.02
C PHE A 169 -4.60 24.73 4.22
N LYS A 170 -3.36 24.97 3.77
CA LYS A 170 -3.04 26.13 2.93
C LYS A 170 -3.52 25.86 1.50
N ALA A 171 -4.55 26.59 1.06
CA ALA A 171 -5.11 26.44 -0.28
C ALA A 171 -4.17 26.84 -1.42
N LYS A 172 -3.14 27.67 -1.14
CA LYS A 172 -2.16 28.14 -2.12
C LYS A 172 -0.73 27.89 -1.64
N VAL A 173 0.17 27.67 -2.60
CA VAL A 173 1.61 27.42 -2.39
C VAL A 173 2.44 28.39 -3.24
N ARG A 174 3.63 28.75 -2.76
CA ARG A 174 4.58 29.56 -3.53
C ARG A 174 5.18 28.69 -4.64
N VAL A 175 5.12 29.15 -5.89
CA VAL A 175 5.64 28.40 -7.04
C VAL A 175 7.00 28.97 -7.43
N PRO A 176 8.06 28.16 -7.49
CA PRO A 176 9.40 28.64 -7.84
C PRO A 176 9.47 29.39 -9.18
N ARG A 177 8.71 28.94 -10.18
CA ARG A 177 8.64 29.56 -11.51
C ARG A 177 7.91 30.91 -11.54
N LEU A 178 7.14 31.25 -10.50
CA LEU A 178 6.36 32.50 -10.44
C LEU A 178 7.05 33.63 -9.67
N LYS A 179 8.38 33.55 -9.41
CA LYS A 179 9.17 34.61 -8.75
C LYS A 179 8.51 35.19 -7.48
N GLY A 180 7.99 34.31 -6.62
CA GLY A 180 7.29 34.71 -5.37
C GLY A 180 5.76 34.63 -5.45
N GLY A 181 5.20 34.46 -6.65
CA GLY A 181 3.78 34.22 -6.85
C GLY A 181 3.27 32.94 -6.20
N LYS A 182 2.02 32.96 -5.76
CA LYS A 182 1.31 31.82 -5.16
C LYS A 182 0.28 31.26 -6.14
N MET A 183 0.15 29.94 -6.18
CA MET A 183 -0.83 29.23 -6.99
C MET A 183 -1.65 28.27 -6.13
N GLY A 184 -2.90 27.99 -6.53
CA GLY A 184 -3.72 26.99 -5.84
C GLY A 184 -3.06 25.62 -5.87
N VAL A 185 -3.07 24.89 -4.74
CA VAL A 185 -2.41 23.57 -4.60
C VAL A 185 -2.73 22.59 -5.74
N PHE A 186 -3.99 22.54 -6.17
CA PHE A 186 -4.45 21.62 -7.22
C PHE A 186 -4.05 22.04 -8.63
N ALA A 187 -3.63 23.29 -8.83
CA ALA A 187 -3.00 23.76 -10.06
C ALA A 187 -1.46 23.55 -10.04
N THR A 188 -0.93 22.82 -9.05
CA THR A 188 0.49 22.50 -8.91
C THR A 188 0.70 21.01 -8.61
N ARG A 189 1.96 20.57 -8.64
CA ARG A 189 2.40 19.26 -8.13
C ARG A 189 3.10 19.36 -6.76
N SER A 190 2.73 20.36 -5.95
CA SER A 190 3.27 20.53 -4.60
C SER A 190 3.00 19.31 -3.72
N PRO A 191 3.92 18.92 -2.82
CA PRO A 191 3.70 17.86 -1.85
C PRO A 191 2.75 18.25 -0.71
N HIS A 192 2.55 19.56 -0.47
CA HIS A 192 1.65 20.07 0.57
C HIS A 192 0.18 20.03 0.08
N ARG A 193 -0.48 18.89 0.25
CA ARG A 193 -1.84 18.60 -0.25
C ARG A 193 -2.68 17.91 0.83
N PRO A 194 -4.02 17.91 0.72
CA PRO A 194 -4.88 17.22 1.70
C PRO A 194 -4.64 15.71 1.74
N CYS A 195 -4.36 15.11 0.58
CA CYS A 195 -3.84 13.76 0.46
C CYS A 195 -2.41 13.89 -0.10
N PRO A 196 -1.36 13.63 0.69
CA PRO A 196 0.03 13.86 0.31
C PRO A 196 0.53 12.69 -0.56
N ILE A 197 -0.23 12.37 -1.61
CA ILE A 197 0.06 11.32 -2.58
C ILE A 197 0.85 11.93 -3.73
N GLY A 198 2.03 11.38 -3.97
CA GLY A 198 2.83 11.64 -5.15
C GLY A 198 2.52 10.65 -6.27
N LEU A 199 2.81 11.06 -7.49
CA LEU A 199 2.71 10.26 -8.70
C LEU A 199 4.00 10.47 -9.48
N THR A 200 4.72 9.39 -9.73
CA THR A 200 5.96 9.42 -10.52
C THR A 200 5.91 8.39 -11.63
N VAL A 201 6.48 8.73 -12.78
CA VAL A 201 6.78 7.77 -13.85
C VAL A 201 8.26 7.44 -13.74
N ALA A 202 8.59 6.16 -13.68
CA ALA A 202 9.96 5.68 -13.59
C ALA A 202 10.21 4.63 -14.66
N LYS A 203 11.46 4.52 -15.12
CA LYS A 203 11.89 3.42 -15.98
C LYS A 203 12.15 2.19 -15.10
N ILE A 204 11.66 1.04 -15.54
CA ILE A 204 11.96 -0.26 -14.93
C ILE A 204 13.27 -0.74 -15.54
N GLU A 205 14.31 -0.85 -14.72
CA GLU A 205 15.61 -1.39 -15.16
C GLU A 205 15.66 -2.91 -14.96
N ALA A 206 15.12 -3.41 -13.84
CA ALA A 206 15.05 -4.83 -13.55
C ALA A 206 13.98 -5.14 -12.49
N VAL A 207 13.46 -6.36 -12.51
CA VAL A 207 12.58 -6.91 -11.46
C VAL A 207 13.21 -8.21 -10.96
N HIS A 208 13.35 -8.36 -9.66
CA HIS A 208 13.94 -9.55 -9.05
C HIS A 208 13.31 -9.85 -7.68
N GLU A 209 12.80 -11.07 -7.51
CA GLU A 209 12.12 -11.51 -6.28
C GLU A 209 10.99 -10.55 -5.87
N ASN A 210 11.13 -9.88 -4.72
CA ASN A 210 10.23 -8.87 -4.20
C ASN A 210 10.77 -7.45 -4.37
N MET A 211 11.66 -7.22 -5.35
CA MET A 211 12.34 -5.95 -5.57
C MET A 211 12.25 -5.50 -7.02
N MET A 212 12.34 -4.19 -7.23
CA MET A 212 12.38 -3.57 -8.54
C MET A 212 13.41 -2.45 -8.58
N LEU A 213 14.34 -2.53 -9.52
CA LEU A 213 15.28 -1.46 -9.80
C LEU A 213 14.65 -0.48 -10.78
N LEU A 214 14.68 0.79 -10.40
CA LEU A 214 14.07 1.90 -11.11
C LEU A 214 15.11 2.95 -11.47
N SER A 215 14.90 3.67 -12.57
CA SER A 215 15.67 4.86 -12.93
C SER A 215 14.78 6.03 -13.37
N GLY A 216 15.36 7.23 -13.42
CA GLY A 216 14.63 8.47 -13.68
C GLY A 216 13.70 8.89 -12.53
N VAL A 217 13.96 8.43 -11.31
CA VAL A 217 13.07 8.67 -10.16
C VAL A 217 13.24 10.07 -9.56
N ASP A 218 12.18 10.55 -8.92
CA ASP A 218 12.12 11.78 -8.10
C ASP A 218 11.71 11.47 -6.65
N LEU A 219 12.18 10.33 -6.14
CA LEU A 219 11.79 9.76 -4.85
C LEU A 219 12.94 9.86 -3.84
N VAL A 220 12.64 10.31 -2.63
CA VAL A 220 13.61 10.32 -1.51
C VAL A 220 13.71 8.91 -0.92
N ASP A 221 14.87 8.56 -0.36
CA ASP A 221 15.08 7.35 0.40
C ASP A 221 14.05 7.20 1.53
N GLY A 222 13.58 5.98 1.78
CA GLY A 222 12.53 5.69 2.76
C GLY A 222 11.11 5.99 2.29
N THR A 223 10.91 6.47 1.05
CA THR A 223 9.57 6.81 0.55
C THR A 223 8.62 5.60 0.55
N PRO A 224 7.47 5.68 1.26
CA PRO A 224 6.48 4.61 1.25
C PRO A 224 5.68 4.60 -0.06
N VAL A 225 5.59 3.43 -0.70
CA VAL A 225 4.83 3.21 -1.94
C VAL A 225 3.45 2.65 -1.63
N LEU A 226 2.43 3.22 -2.26
CA LEU A 226 1.03 2.80 -2.16
C LEU A 226 0.65 1.82 -3.27
N ASP A 227 1.15 2.04 -4.49
CA ASP A 227 0.77 1.24 -5.66
C ASP A 227 1.80 1.36 -6.79
N VAL A 228 1.83 0.36 -7.67
CA VAL A 228 2.61 0.37 -8.92
C VAL A 228 1.70 -0.08 -10.07
N LYS A 229 1.72 0.67 -11.17
CA LYS A 229 0.95 0.34 -12.38
C LYS A 229 1.85 0.39 -13.61
N PRO A 230 1.69 -0.51 -14.59
CA PRO A 230 2.43 -0.39 -15.84
C PRO A 230 2.07 0.93 -16.54
N TYR A 231 3.07 1.58 -17.14
CA TYR A 231 2.84 2.73 -18.00
C TYR A 231 2.40 2.24 -19.38
N VAL A 232 1.26 2.71 -19.86
CA VAL A 232 0.64 2.25 -21.10
C VAL A 232 0.49 3.45 -22.05
N PRO A 233 1.39 3.62 -23.04
CA PRO A 233 1.47 4.85 -23.83
C PRO A 233 0.17 5.25 -24.53
N TYR A 234 -0.63 4.28 -25.00
CA TYR A 234 -1.85 4.61 -25.75
C TYR A 234 -2.94 5.28 -24.90
N CYS A 235 -2.96 5.07 -23.57
CA CYS A 235 -3.94 5.68 -22.67
C CYS A 235 -3.33 6.70 -21.71
N ASP A 236 -2.04 6.60 -21.41
CA ASP A 236 -1.36 7.50 -20.48
C ASP A 236 -0.73 8.72 -21.17
N SER A 237 -0.45 8.64 -22.48
CA SER A 237 0.14 9.73 -23.25
C SER A 237 -0.93 10.53 -23.99
N ILE A 238 -1.11 11.80 -23.61
CA ILE A 238 -2.02 12.75 -24.26
C ILE A 238 -1.18 13.81 -24.96
N LYS A 239 -1.04 13.71 -26.29
CA LYS A 239 -0.15 14.59 -27.06
C LYS A 239 -0.63 16.03 -27.12
N GLU A 240 -1.95 16.23 -27.05
CA GLU A 240 -2.61 17.53 -27.15
C GLU A 240 -2.78 18.23 -25.79
N ALA A 241 -2.18 17.69 -24.72
CA ALA A 241 -2.27 18.28 -23.39
C ALA A 241 -1.67 19.70 -23.35
N ALA A 242 -2.44 20.66 -22.87
CA ALA A 242 -2.01 22.06 -22.71
C ALA A 242 -1.64 22.38 -21.27
N VAL A 243 -0.68 23.30 -21.08
CA VAL A 243 -0.27 23.81 -19.77
C VAL A 243 -0.27 25.34 -19.76
N PRO A 244 -0.43 25.98 -18.58
CA PRO A 244 -0.27 27.43 -18.45
C PRO A 244 1.11 27.93 -18.92
N ASN A 245 1.18 29.15 -19.45
CA ASN A 245 2.42 29.77 -19.97
C ASN A 245 3.58 29.82 -18.97
N TRP A 246 3.32 29.92 -17.67
CA TRP A 246 4.40 29.92 -16.66
C TRP A 246 5.06 28.54 -16.48
N LEU A 247 4.50 27.48 -17.09
CA LEU A 247 5.12 26.16 -17.16
C LEU A 247 5.88 25.91 -18.47
N THR A 248 5.69 26.73 -19.51
CA THR A 248 6.32 26.53 -20.83
C THR A 248 7.75 27.06 -20.91
N GLU A 249 8.23 27.78 -19.91
CA GLU A 249 9.64 28.22 -19.84
C GLU A 249 10.51 27.07 -19.29
N ASP A 250 11.14 26.33 -20.22
CA ASP A 250 11.93 25.12 -19.90
C ASP A 250 13.26 25.40 -19.18
N ASN A 251 13.79 26.64 -19.27
CA ASN A 251 15.17 26.95 -18.89
C ASN A 251 15.32 27.69 -17.56
N LEU A 252 14.26 27.89 -16.77
CA LEU A 252 14.35 28.76 -15.58
C LEU A 252 15.23 28.19 -14.45
N LEU A 253 15.56 26.90 -14.51
CA LEU A 253 16.30 26.18 -13.48
C LEU A 253 17.52 25.43 -14.05
N THR A 254 17.79 25.52 -15.34
CA THR A 254 18.97 24.87 -15.94
C THR A 254 20.21 25.70 -15.62
N VAL A 255 21.28 25.02 -15.24
CA VAL A 255 22.60 25.62 -14.98
C VAL A 255 23.35 25.75 -16.30
N THR A 256 24.22 26.78 -16.43
CA THR A 256 24.99 27.05 -17.66
C THR A 256 25.94 25.90 -18.00
N SER A 257 26.71 25.41 -17.02
CA SER A 257 27.58 24.25 -17.17
C SER A 257 27.89 23.60 -15.82
N VAL A 258 28.36 22.35 -15.86
CA VAL A 258 28.86 21.63 -14.69
C VAL A 258 30.26 21.13 -15.01
N SER A 259 31.23 21.53 -14.19
CA SER A 259 32.63 21.09 -14.28
C SER A 259 33.09 20.49 -12.95
N PHE A 260 34.15 19.68 -13.01
CA PHE A 260 34.72 19.01 -11.84
C PHE A 260 36.15 19.52 -11.63
N SER A 261 36.54 19.72 -10.38
CA SER A 261 37.91 20.07 -10.02
C SER A 261 38.89 18.94 -10.41
N GLY A 262 40.17 19.29 -10.60
CA GLY A 262 41.19 18.31 -10.97
C GLY A 262 41.36 17.19 -9.93
N ASP A 263 41.14 17.50 -8.65
CA ASP A 263 41.29 16.55 -7.55
C ASP A 263 40.02 15.72 -7.30
N PHE A 264 38.87 16.11 -7.87
CA PHE A 264 37.58 15.47 -7.64
C PHE A 264 37.60 13.98 -7.99
N SER A 265 38.15 13.64 -9.16
CA SER A 265 38.16 12.24 -9.64
C SER A 265 38.95 11.35 -8.69
N SER A 266 40.11 11.82 -8.23
CA SER A 266 40.95 11.11 -7.24
C SER A 266 40.25 10.98 -5.89
N ALA A 267 39.55 12.02 -5.42
CA ALA A 267 38.77 11.98 -4.19
C ALA A 267 37.60 10.99 -4.29
N LEU A 268 36.95 10.92 -5.45
CA LEU A 268 35.84 10.00 -5.70
C LEU A 268 36.32 8.55 -5.70
N GLU A 269 37.42 8.24 -6.38
CA GLU A 269 38.02 6.89 -6.38
C GLU A 269 38.35 6.43 -4.95
N ASN A 270 38.92 7.31 -4.12
CA ASN A 270 39.22 7.00 -2.72
C ASN A 270 37.95 6.68 -1.92
N CYS A 271 36.90 7.49 -2.07
CA CYS A 271 35.61 7.26 -1.39
C CYS A 271 34.89 6.01 -1.93
N TRP A 272 35.07 5.69 -3.21
CA TRP A 272 34.38 4.60 -3.90
C TRP A 272 34.68 3.24 -3.28
N THR A 273 35.89 3.02 -2.77
CA THR A 273 36.30 1.77 -2.09
C THR A 273 35.35 1.35 -0.95
N ILE A 274 34.70 2.32 -0.31
CA ILE A 274 33.71 2.11 0.74
C ILE A 274 32.29 2.13 0.15
N ALA A 275 32.01 3.10 -0.74
CA ALA A 275 30.67 3.32 -1.29
C ALA A 275 30.19 2.20 -2.22
N GLU A 276 31.07 1.55 -2.98
CA GLU A 276 30.74 0.53 -3.99
C GLU A 276 29.84 -0.59 -3.43
N LYS A 277 30.05 -0.98 -2.16
CA LYS A 277 29.29 -2.06 -1.51
C LYS A 277 27.83 -1.72 -1.26
N LYS A 278 27.48 -0.44 -1.24
CA LYS A 278 26.12 0.07 -0.97
C LYS A 278 25.52 0.79 -2.17
N SER A 279 26.36 1.21 -3.12
CA SER A 279 25.95 2.06 -4.23
C SER A 279 25.02 1.34 -5.19
N LEU A 280 24.09 2.10 -5.79
CA LEU A 280 23.24 1.65 -6.90
C LEU A 280 23.94 1.75 -8.27
N TYR A 281 25.20 2.19 -8.30
CA TYR A 281 25.97 2.44 -9.51
C TYR A 281 27.18 1.51 -9.60
N ALA A 282 27.56 1.18 -10.84
CA ALA A 282 28.58 0.21 -11.18
C ALA A 282 30.00 0.74 -11.01
N SER A 283 30.19 2.05 -11.13
CA SER A 283 31.52 2.66 -11.18
C SER A 283 31.51 4.14 -10.74
N PRO A 284 32.68 4.66 -10.32
CA PRO A 284 32.87 6.09 -10.05
C PRO A 284 32.46 6.98 -11.23
N ALA A 285 32.76 6.56 -12.46
CA ALA A 285 32.43 7.32 -13.67
C ALA A 285 30.92 7.42 -13.93
N GLU A 286 30.18 6.32 -13.67
CA GLU A 286 28.72 6.34 -13.74
C GLU A 286 28.13 7.27 -12.68
N PHE A 287 28.65 7.21 -11.45
CA PHE A 287 28.22 8.09 -10.36
C PHE A 287 28.55 9.57 -10.62
N GLN A 288 29.73 9.86 -11.19
CA GLN A 288 30.07 11.22 -11.63
C GLN A 288 29.10 11.73 -12.70
N SER A 289 28.63 10.85 -13.58
CA SER A 289 27.61 11.20 -14.58
C SER A 289 26.26 11.52 -13.94
N LEU A 290 25.87 10.80 -12.87
CA LEU A 290 24.70 11.15 -12.05
C LEU A 290 24.86 12.54 -11.43
N ILE A 291 25.98 12.82 -10.77
CA ILE A 291 26.26 14.13 -10.15
C ILE A 291 26.09 15.25 -11.18
N LYS A 292 26.69 15.05 -12.37
CA LYS A 292 26.57 16.01 -13.47
C LYS A 292 25.12 16.26 -13.87
N GLN A 293 24.31 15.20 -14.02
CA GLN A 293 22.90 15.36 -14.37
C GLN A 293 22.08 16.06 -13.28
N VAL A 294 22.29 15.71 -12.00
CA VAL A 294 21.59 16.35 -10.89
C VAL A 294 21.94 17.84 -10.82
N LEU A 295 23.22 18.19 -10.92
CA LEU A 295 23.71 19.57 -10.83
C LEU A 295 23.55 20.37 -12.13
N SER A 296 23.10 19.75 -13.23
CA SER A 296 22.65 20.49 -14.42
C SER A 296 21.37 21.28 -14.14
N TRP A 297 20.72 21.02 -13.01
CA TRP A 297 19.58 21.75 -12.50
C TRP A 297 19.97 22.51 -11.22
N ASP A 298 19.51 23.75 -11.06
CA ASP A 298 19.68 24.50 -9.83
C ASP A 298 18.80 23.86 -8.74
N ILE A 299 19.45 23.12 -7.85
CA ILE A 299 18.82 22.41 -6.74
C ILE A 299 18.63 23.27 -5.48
N ARG A 300 19.13 24.52 -5.48
CA ARG A 300 19.02 25.41 -4.30
C ARG A 300 17.57 25.75 -3.99
N SER A 301 17.27 25.93 -2.71
CA SER A 301 16.00 26.50 -2.26
C SER A 301 15.87 27.95 -2.70
N LEU A 302 14.64 28.48 -2.75
CA LEU A 302 14.43 29.90 -3.06
C LEU A 302 15.14 30.82 -2.05
N SER A 303 15.17 30.42 -0.77
CA SER A 303 15.89 31.13 0.28
C SER A 303 17.39 31.16 0.00
N GLN A 304 18.00 30.01 -0.34
CA GLN A 304 19.43 29.91 -0.71
C GLN A 304 19.81 30.71 -1.96
N ARG A 305 18.86 30.95 -2.87
CA ARG A 305 19.07 31.81 -4.05
C ARG A 305 18.96 33.30 -3.73
N ASN A 306 18.03 33.66 -2.85
CA ASN A 306 17.78 35.04 -2.47
C ASN A 306 18.77 35.54 -1.41
N ARG A 307 19.29 34.64 -0.59
CA ARG A 307 20.27 34.89 0.47
C ARG A 307 21.31 33.77 0.43
N PRO A 308 22.42 33.91 -0.29
CA PRO A 308 23.58 33.04 -0.11
C PRO A 308 24.15 33.31 1.29
N HIS A 309 23.58 32.68 2.33
CA HIS A 309 23.79 33.06 3.72
C HIS A 309 25.17 32.71 4.28
N ASP A 310 25.56 33.56 5.22
CA ASP A 310 26.73 33.55 6.09
C ASP A 310 27.07 32.17 6.68
N ALA A 311 28.35 31.85 6.62
CA ALA A 311 28.93 30.68 7.23
C ALA A 311 28.65 30.64 8.75
N ILE A 312 28.40 29.43 9.23
CA ILE A 312 28.34 29.03 10.64
C ILE A 312 29.47 29.71 11.43
N SER A 313 29.13 30.74 12.20
CA SER A 313 29.97 31.22 13.29
C SER A 313 29.78 30.26 14.47
N LYS A 314 30.66 29.25 14.58
CA LYS A 314 30.81 28.52 15.84
C LYS A 314 31.19 29.53 16.93
N LYS A 315 30.28 29.78 17.87
CA LYS A 315 30.66 30.08 19.25
C LYS A 315 30.28 28.87 20.09
N GLU A 316 31.30 28.30 20.72
CA GLU A 316 31.18 27.37 21.83
C GLU A 316 30.22 27.94 22.87
N ASN A 317 29.22 27.14 23.25
CA ASN A 317 28.85 26.86 24.63
C ASN A 317 27.79 25.75 24.64
N ASP A 318 28.02 24.77 25.52
CA ASP A 318 27.24 23.56 25.77
C ASP A 318 25.75 23.85 26.03
N GLU A 319 24.87 23.18 25.26
CA GLU A 319 23.56 22.62 25.65
C GLU A 319 22.92 21.92 24.42
N PRO A 320 22.14 20.84 24.59
CA PRO A 320 21.67 20.02 23.47
C PRO A 320 20.51 20.69 22.72
N LEU A 321 20.73 21.02 21.45
CA LEU A 321 19.72 21.61 20.55
C LEU A 321 18.67 20.59 20.09
N PRO A 322 17.38 21.00 19.97
CA PRO A 322 16.33 20.18 19.39
C PRO A 322 16.39 20.18 17.86
N ASN A 323 15.95 19.06 17.27
CA ASN A 323 15.81 18.84 15.83
C ASN A 323 15.29 20.07 15.07
N THR A 324 16.06 20.54 14.07
CA THR A 324 15.63 21.56 13.11
C THR A 324 14.62 20.96 12.15
N SER A 325 13.37 20.89 12.61
CA SER A 325 12.21 20.94 11.74
C SER A 325 12.21 22.32 11.05
N ASP A 326 12.05 22.33 9.73
CA ASP A 326 11.76 23.55 8.98
C ASP A 326 10.41 24.10 9.46
N VAL A 327 10.46 24.94 10.49
CA VAL A 327 9.35 25.76 10.93
C VAL A 327 9.08 26.78 9.83
N ASP A 328 7.83 26.81 9.37
CA ASP A 328 7.23 27.82 8.50
C ASP A 328 7.88 29.20 8.69
N GLU A 329 8.48 29.76 7.63
CA GLU A 329 8.97 31.14 7.57
C GLU A 329 7.81 32.11 7.81
N HIS A 330 7.63 32.48 9.08
CA HIS A 330 6.90 33.67 9.52
C HIS A 330 7.85 34.85 9.51
N GLN A 331 7.84 35.66 8.44
CA GLN A 331 8.17 37.08 8.55
C GLN A 331 7.24 37.89 7.64
N ASP A 332 6.44 38.76 8.29
CA ASP A 332 5.68 39.83 7.65
C ASP A 332 6.65 40.84 7.00
N GLU A 333 6.43 41.14 5.72
CA GLU A 333 7.20 42.12 4.93
C GLU A 333 6.80 43.57 5.27
N THR A 334 7.01 44.04 6.51
CA THR A 334 6.79 45.46 6.85
C THR A 334 7.93 46.16 7.61
N ALA A 335 9.10 45.54 7.70
CA ALA A 335 10.34 46.20 8.13
C ALA A 335 11.47 45.78 7.20
N PHE A 336 12.56 46.56 7.13
CA PHE A 336 13.80 46.31 6.37
C PHE A 336 13.92 46.93 4.97
N GLU A 337 13.79 48.27 4.92
CA GLU A 337 14.51 49.09 3.92
C GLU A 337 15.87 49.62 4.43
N HIS A 338 16.27 49.36 5.68
CA HIS A 338 17.39 50.08 6.32
C HIS A 338 18.73 49.34 6.52
N GLU A 339 18.92 48.12 6.00
CA GLU A 339 20.20 47.38 6.16
C GLU A 339 20.89 47.06 4.82
N ARG A 340 20.74 47.93 3.81
CA ARG A 340 21.33 47.70 2.48
C ARG A 340 22.75 48.27 2.28
N GLU A 341 23.34 48.97 3.24
CA GLU A 341 24.54 49.78 2.98
C GLU A 341 25.86 49.36 3.66
N GLN A 342 25.93 48.31 4.47
CA GLN A 342 27.19 47.96 5.15
C GLN A 342 27.43 46.45 5.20
N ASN A 343 27.96 45.88 4.11
CA ASN A 343 28.91 44.75 4.11
C ASN A 343 29.23 44.32 2.65
N SER A 344 30.10 45.09 1.99
CA SER A 344 30.62 44.78 0.64
C SER A 344 32.05 44.22 0.66
N LEU A 345 32.50 43.62 1.76
CA LEU A 345 33.88 43.14 1.91
C LEU A 345 33.89 41.68 2.40
N ASN A 346 34.48 40.81 1.57
CA ASN A 346 34.69 39.36 1.66
C ASN A 346 33.62 38.46 1.00
N SER A 347 33.66 38.37 -0.33
CA SER A 347 33.08 37.26 -1.09
C SER A 347 33.89 35.98 -0.85
N ASN A 348 33.73 35.38 0.33
CA ASN A 348 34.04 33.95 0.50
C ASN A 348 33.06 33.17 -0.40
N GLU A 349 33.60 32.50 -1.40
CA GLU A 349 32.90 31.64 -2.35
C GLU A 349 32.02 30.62 -1.59
N VAL A 350 30.70 30.74 -1.73
CA VAL A 350 29.74 29.91 -0.98
C VAL A 350 29.82 28.46 -1.44
N ILE A 351 30.10 27.55 -0.50
CA ILE A 351 30.13 26.11 -0.74
C ILE A 351 28.75 25.52 -0.40
N TYR A 352 28.16 24.84 -1.37
CA TYR A 352 26.93 24.08 -1.23
C TYR A 352 27.24 22.59 -1.09
N HIS A 353 26.33 21.88 -0.43
CA HIS A 353 26.43 20.43 -0.23
C HIS A 353 25.23 19.71 -0.83
N LEU A 354 25.51 18.58 -1.48
CA LEU A 354 24.54 17.67 -2.06
C LEU A 354 24.86 16.26 -1.56
N ILE A 355 23.87 15.58 -0.96
CA ILE A 355 24.04 14.18 -0.54
C ILE A 355 23.44 13.28 -1.62
N LEU A 356 24.26 12.44 -2.23
CA LEU A 356 23.85 11.42 -3.19
C LEU A 356 24.44 10.07 -2.83
N ASP A 357 23.60 9.04 -2.75
CA ASP A 357 23.99 7.66 -2.48
C ASP A 357 24.85 7.54 -1.22
N GLY A 358 24.55 8.38 -0.22
CA GLY A 358 25.30 8.51 1.03
C GLY A 358 26.58 9.37 0.96
N LEU A 359 27.09 9.70 -0.21
CA LEU A 359 28.27 10.57 -0.37
C LEU A 359 27.88 12.05 -0.29
N ASN A 360 28.74 12.87 0.31
CA ASN A 360 28.59 14.32 0.37
C ASN A 360 29.42 14.98 -0.73
N ILE A 361 28.75 15.65 -1.65
CA ILE A 361 29.33 16.37 -2.78
C ILE A 361 29.32 17.87 -2.45
N SER A 362 30.51 18.47 -2.41
CA SER A 362 30.70 19.91 -2.24
C SER A 362 30.83 20.58 -3.60
N TYR A 363 30.07 21.65 -3.83
CA TYR A 363 30.13 22.41 -5.09
C TYR A 363 29.93 23.91 -4.85
N LYS A 364 30.41 24.70 -5.80
CA LYS A 364 30.23 26.15 -5.84
C LYS A 364 29.51 26.56 -7.11
N ILE A 365 28.94 27.76 -7.11
CA ILE A 365 28.34 28.38 -8.29
C ILE A 365 29.07 29.70 -8.52
N ASP A 366 29.63 29.88 -9.71
CA ASP A 366 30.33 31.12 -10.08
C ASP A 366 29.35 32.25 -10.47
N GLN A 367 29.90 33.41 -10.80
CA GLN A 367 29.11 34.58 -11.18
C GLN A 367 28.34 34.40 -12.51
N ASP A 368 28.81 33.49 -13.37
CA ASP A 368 28.21 33.17 -14.67
C ASP A 368 27.17 32.04 -14.56
N GLY A 369 26.94 31.52 -13.34
CA GLY A 369 26.01 30.44 -13.06
C GLY A 369 26.52 29.06 -13.47
N ASN A 370 27.83 28.88 -13.61
CA ASN A 370 28.43 27.56 -13.77
C ASN A 370 28.60 26.89 -12.41
N VAL A 371 28.35 25.59 -12.36
CA VAL A 371 28.61 24.77 -11.17
C VAL A 371 30.00 24.15 -11.26
N ILE A 372 30.80 24.35 -10.21
CA ILE A 372 32.11 23.74 -10.04
C ILE A 372 32.02 22.75 -8.87
N VAL A 373 32.15 21.47 -9.17
CA VAL A 373 32.16 20.41 -8.15
C VAL A 373 33.57 20.29 -7.60
N GLU A 374 33.73 20.61 -6.32
CA GLU A 374 35.06 20.75 -5.70
C GLU A 374 35.59 19.44 -5.12
N ASN A 375 34.75 18.73 -4.35
CA ASN A 375 35.19 17.58 -3.58
C ASN A 375 34.03 16.62 -3.28
N VAL A 376 34.38 15.39 -2.89
CA VAL A 376 33.46 14.38 -2.40
C VAL A 376 34.02 13.76 -1.12
N SER A 377 33.15 13.51 -0.15
CA SER A 377 33.52 12.88 1.12
C SER A 377 32.52 11.82 1.55
N ASN A 378 33.00 10.88 2.36
CA ASN A 378 32.17 9.85 2.98
C ASN A 378 31.20 10.48 4.01
N PRO A 379 30.02 9.85 4.24
CA PRO A 379 29.05 10.34 5.21
C PRO A 379 29.63 10.37 6.62
N VAL A 380 29.18 11.35 7.43
CA VAL A 380 29.57 11.50 8.84
C VAL A 380 28.95 10.40 9.72
N THR A 381 27.81 9.84 9.33
CA THR A 381 27.10 8.78 10.06
C THR A 381 26.99 7.52 9.21
N PHE A 382 27.70 6.48 9.61
CA PHE A 382 27.57 5.14 9.04
C PHE A 382 26.32 4.46 9.62
N ASP A 383 25.21 4.47 8.88
CA ASP A 383 24.12 3.54 9.17
C ASP A 383 24.47 2.16 8.60
N ASN A 384 24.51 1.15 9.48
CA ASN A 384 24.83 -0.24 9.16
C ASN A 384 23.58 -1.04 8.74
N SER A 385 22.44 -0.39 8.58
CA SER A 385 21.20 -1.06 8.19
C SER A 385 21.08 -1.24 6.67
N SER A 386 20.80 -2.49 6.27
CA SER A 386 20.35 -2.94 4.94
C SER A 386 21.39 -3.00 3.79
N ASN A 387 22.14 -4.11 3.73
CA ASN A 387 23.02 -4.51 2.61
C ASN A 387 22.29 -5.08 1.37
N SER A 388 20.95 -5.02 1.28
CA SER A 388 20.22 -5.80 0.27
C SER A 388 20.01 -5.11 -1.10
N CYS A 389 20.17 -3.79 -1.18
CA CYS A 389 19.81 -3.00 -2.36
C CYS A 389 21.01 -2.24 -2.96
N ASN A 390 22.05 -2.96 -3.38
CA ASN A 390 23.20 -2.38 -4.08
C ASN A 390 23.26 -2.85 -5.54
N TYR A 391 24.17 -2.27 -6.32
CA TYR A 391 24.40 -2.61 -7.73
C TYR A 391 24.73 -4.10 -7.92
N LEU A 392 25.48 -4.72 -7.01
CA LEU A 392 25.87 -6.14 -7.12
C LEU A 392 24.65 -7.06 -7.12
N THR A 393 23.58 -6.72 -6.39
CA THR A 393 22.29 -7.43 -6.44
C THR A 393 21.69 -7.45 -7.86
N TRP A 394 21.96 -6.42 -8.64
CA TRP A 394 21.34 -6.19 -9.96
C TRP A 394 22.26 -6.51 -11.13
N LYS A 395 23.55 -6.72 -10.90
CA LYS A 395 24.58 -6.85 -11.95
C LYS A 395 24.22 -7.90 -13.00
N ASP A 396 23.68 -9.04 -12.59
CA ASP A 396 23.31 -10.15 -13.49
C ASP A 396 21.88 -10.01 -14.06
N LYS A 397 21.16 -8.95 -13.68
CA LYS A 397 19.76 -8.68 -14.06
C LYS A 397 19.62 -7.49 -15.00
N LEU A 398 20.60 -6.58 -14.98
CA LEU A 398 20.74 -5.49 -15.93
C LEU A 398 21.16 -6.08 -17.29
N GLN A 399 20.33 -5.89 -18.31
CA GLN A 399 20.57 -6.33 -19.69
C GLN A 399 21.39 -5.32 -20.49
#